data_AF-A0A7R9TR40-F1
#
_entry.id   AF-A0A7R9TR40-F1
#
_cell.length_a   1.000
_cell.length_b   1.000
_cell.length_c   1.000
_cell.angle_alpha   90.00
_cell.angle_beta   90.00
_cell.angle_gamma   90.00
#
_symmetry.space_group_name_H-M   'P 1'
#
loop_
_entity.id
_entity.type
_entity.pdbx_description
1 polymer ?
#
loop_
_entity_poly.entity_id
_entity_poly.type
_entity_poly.pdbx_seq_one_letter_code
_entity_poly.pdbx_strand_id
1 'polypeptide(L)'
;DSVQVYRGLDVGSGKLAASERRGIAHHALDVLDPSEDFNAGAFVDLALETVEDVVSRGKVPIVVGGTGMYLRWFVGGRPATPASTPESSRAAKEEVRAAAAAAG
;
A
#
# COMPACT_ATOMS: atom_id res chain seq x y z
N ASP A 1 4.97 2.85 0.30
CA ASP A 1 5.11 2.27 1.66
C ASP A 1 3.76 2.38 2.35
N SER A 2 3.31 1.37 3.07
CA SER A 2 1.96 1.30 3.65
C SER A 2 1.69 2.34 4.74
N VAL A 3 2.72 2.98 5.31
CA VAL A 3 2.55 4.02 6.33
C VAL A 3 2.76 5.41 5.75
N GLN A 4 3.72 5.59 4.85
CA GLN A 4 4.05 6.92 4.31
C GLN A 4 2.95 7.54 3.41
N VAL A 5 1.93 6.76 3.03
CA VAL A 5 0.73 7.28 2.32
C VAL A 5 -0.10 8.24 3.17
N TYR A 6 0.00 8.14 4.51
CA TYR A 6 -0.83 8.90 5.43
C TYR A 6 -0.24 10.26 5.80
N ARG A 7 -1.09 11.28 5.80
CA ARG A 7 -0.78 12.65 6.23
C ARG A 7 -0.44 12.72 7.71
N GLY A 8 0.56 13.52 8.06
CA GLY A 8 0.94 13.82 9.44
C GLY A 8 1.68 12.68 10.18
N LEU A 9 1.75 11.46 9.61
CA LEU A 9 2.53 10.36 10.13
C LEU A 9 3.98 10.42 9.60
N ASP A 10 4.73 11.45 9.99
CA ASP A 10 6.04 11.72 9.36
C ASP A 10 7.21 11.03 10.07
N VAL A 11 7.35 11.28 11.38
CA VAL A 11 8.51 10.79 12.16
C VAL A 11 8.54 9.27 12.25
N GLY A 12 7.43 8.65 12.65
CA GLY A 12 7.36 7.20 12.86
C GLY A 12 7.43 6.38 11.57
N SER A 13 7.13 6.99 10.42
CA SER A 13 7.19 6.33 9.12
C SER A 13 8.52 6.53 8.38
N GLY A 14 9.43 7.34 8.95
CA GLY A 14 10.67 7.73 8.29
C GLY A 14 10.44 8.50 6.98
N LYS A 15 9.35 9.26 6.88
CA LYS A 15 9.00 10.02 5.67
C LYS A 15 9.96 11.20 5.51
N LEU A 16 10.50 11.33 4.30
CA LEU A 16 11.42 12.41 3.98
C LEU A 16 10.67 13.75 3.85
N ALA A 17 11.15 14.80 4.51
CA ALA A 17 10.54 16.12 4.42
C ALA A 17 10.68 16.70 3.01
N ALA A 18 9.75 17.56 2.59
CA ALA A 18 9.76 18.13 1.24
C ALA A 18 11.08 18.86 0.90
N SER A 19 11.68 19.54 1.88
CA SER A 19 12.99 20.21 1.75
C SER A 19 14.15 19.24 1.47
N GLU A 20 14.05 18.00 1.91
CA GLU A 20 15.10 16.99 1.78
C GLU A 20 14.95 16.15 0.50
N ARG A 21 13.83 16.29 -0.21
CA ARG A 21 13.55 15.55 -1.47
C ARG A 21 14.35 16.05 -2.67
N ARG A 22 15.09 17.17 -2.55
CA ARG A 22 15.96 17.75 -3.60
C ARG A 22 15.25 17.99 -4.94
N GLY A 23 13.97 18.39 -4.89
CA GLY A 23 13.14 18.61 -6.09
C GLY A 23 12.68 17.33 -6.81
N ILE A 24 12.99 16.15 -6.27
CA ILE A 24 12.51 14.88 -6.82
C ILE A 24 11.07 14.67 -6.37
N ALA A 25 10.14 14.56 -7.34
CA ALA A 25 8.75 14.24 -7.05
C ALA A 25 8.65 12.83 -6.43
N HIS A 26 8.09 12.76 -5.23
CA HIS A 26 7.73 11.51 -4.57
C HIS A 26 6.21 11.40 -4.60
N HIS A 27 5.71 10.40 -5.32
CA HIS A 27 4.29 10.11 -5.44
C HIS A 27 3.82 9.23 -4.27
N ALA A 28 2.51 9.15 -4.05
CA ALA A 28 1.88 8.34 -2.99
C ALA A 28 2.36 8.66 -1.55
N LEU A 29 2.86 9.88 -1.32
CA LEU A 29 3.10 10.41 0.03
C LEU A 29 1.97 11.38 0.39
N ASP A 30 1.49 11.33 1.63
CA ASP A 30 0.50 12.29 2.15
C ASP A 30 -0.81 12.35 1.33
N VAL A 31 -1.21 11.21 0.74
CA VAL A 31 -2.39 11.09 -0.12
C VAL A 31 -3.67 10.71 0.65
N LEU A 32 -3.55 10.16 1.86
CA LEU A 32 -4.66 9.73 2.70
C LEU A 32 -4.63 10.38 4.09
N ASP A 33 -5.81 10.57 4.68
CA ASP A 33 -5.98 10.83 6.10
C ASP A 33 -5.73 9.53 6.92
N PRO A 34 -5.14 9.60 8.13
CA PRO A 34 -4.89 8.42 8.96
C PRO A 34 -6.12 7.56 9.29
N SER A 35 -7.34 8.11 9.18
CA SER A 35 -8.59 7.36 9.38
C SER A 35 -9.05 6.57 8.15
N GLU A 36 -8.42 6.75 6.99
CA GLU A 36 -8.78 6.06 5.75
C GLU A 36 -8.12 4.68 5.65
N ASP A 37 -8.90 3.69 5.21
CA ASP A 37 -8.39 2.35 4.95
C ASP A 37 -7.49 2.33 3.71
N PHE A 38 -6.35 1.64 3.81
CA PHE A 38 -5.48 1.39 2.67
C PHE A 38 -5.01 -0.06 2.62
N ASN A 39 -5.05 -0.66 1.43
CA ASN A 39 -4.71 -2.06 1.24
C ASN A 39 -3.89 -2.26 -0.04
N ALA A 40 -3.42 -3.50 -0.26
CA ALA A 40 -2.56 -3.82 -1.41
C ALA A 40 -3.27 -3.63 -2.76
N GLY A 41 -4.59 -3.83 -2.82
CA GLY A 41 -5.39 -3.55 -4.02
C GLY A 41 -5.41 -2.06 -4.35
N ALA A 42 -5.73 -1.22 -3.35
CA ALA A 42 -5.73 0.23 -3.49
C ALA A 42 -4.34 0.78 -3.88
N PHE A 43 -3.27 0.18 -3.34
CA PHE A 43 -1.91 0.51 -3.76
C PHE A 43 -1.66 0.20 -5.23
N VAL A 44 -2.08 -0.98 -5.72
CA VAL A 44 -1.87 -1.35 -7.13
C VAL A 44 -2.59 -0.36 -8.05
N ASP A 45 -3.83 -0.01 -7.73
CA ASP A 45 -4.62 0.94 -8.53
C ASP A 45 -3.92 2.33 -8.57
N LEU A 46 -3.55 2.87 -7.39
CA LEU A 46 -2.81 4.13 -7.28
C LEU A 46 -1.46 4.11 -8.00
N ALA A 47 -0.73 3.00 -7.89
CA ALA A 47 0.59 2.85 -8.50
C ALA A 47 0.51 2.78 -10.03
N LEU A 48 -0.50 2.09 -10.58
CA LEU A 48 -0.73 2.03 -12.03
C LEU A 48 -1.08 3.40 -12.59
N GLU A 49 -2.00 4.13 -11.95
CA GLU A 49 -2.35 5.51 -12.34
C GLU A 49 -1.13 6.42 -12.30
N THR A 50 -0.35 6.36 -11.21
CA THR A 50 0.87 7.15 -11.04
C THR A 50 1.91 6.82 -12.12
N VAL A 51 2.08 5.54 -12.45
CA VAL A 51 3.01 5.09 -13.49
C VAL A 51 2.61 5.61 -14.85
N GLU A 52 1.33 5.50 -15.21
CA GLU A 52 0.81 6.04 -16.47
C GLU A 52 1.05 7.55 -16.58
N ASP A 53 0.74 8.30 -15.52
CA ASP A 53 1.00 9.73 -15.41
C ASP A 53 2.50 10.07 -15.58
N VAL A 54 3.41 9.34 -14.91
CA VAL A 54 4.86 9.54 -15.08
C VAL A 54 5.34 9.23 -16.49
N VAL A 55 4.87 8.13 -17.08
CA VAL A 55 5.24 7.71 -18.44
C VAL A 55 4.71 8.69 -19.48
N SER A 56 3.49 9.20 -19.31
CA SER A 56 2.89 10.19 -20.22
C SER A 56 3.72 11.48 -20.33
N ARG A 57 4.50 11.81 -19.31
CA ARG A 57 5.45 12.93 -19.29
C ARG A 57 6.82 12.61 -19.89
N GLY A 58 6.99 11.42 -20.47
CA GLY A 58 8.26 10.95 -21.03
C GLY A 58 9.33 10.65 -19.97
N LYS A 59 8.92 10.33 -18.73
CA LYS A 59 9.82 10.02 -17.61
C LYS A 59 9.79 8.52 -17.28
N VAL A 60 10.86 8.03 -16.66
CA VAL A 60 10.94 6.65 -16.17
C VAL A 60 10.46 6.61 -14.71
N PRO A 61 9.39 5.87 -14.39
CA PRO A 61 8.94 5.69 -13.02
C PRO A 61 9.91 4.79 -12.24
N ILE A 62 10.26 5.20 -11.02
CA ILE A 62 11.06 4.41 -10.08
C ILE A 62 10.18 4.12 -8.87
N VAL A 63 9.84 2.85 -8.68
CA VAL A 63 9.01 2.40 -7.54
C VAL A 63 9.92 1.93 -6.42
N VAL A 64 9.77 2.54 -5.23
CA VAL A 64 10.57 2.26 -4.04
C VAL A 64 9.66 2.10 -2.80
N GLY A 65 10.15 1.41 -1.77
CA GLY A 65 9.46 1.26 -0.48
C GLY A 65 9.65 -0.13 0.16
N GLY A 66 9.12 -0.31 1.37
CA GLY A 66 9.34 -1.52 2.19
C GLY A 66 8.20 -2.54 2.23
N THR A 67 7.01 -2.21 1.72
CA THR A 67 5.84 -3.11 1.83
C THR A 67 5.90 -4.22 0.77
N GLY A 68 6.59 -5.32 1.07
CA GLY A 68 6.87 -6.39 0.12
C GLY A 68 5.62 -6.99 -0.55
N MET A 69 4.50 -7.09 0.15
CA MET A 69 3.23 -7.57 -0.42
C MET A 69 2.70 -6.65 -1.53
N TYR A 70 2.82 -5.34 -1.35
CA TYR A 70 2.35 -4.34 -2.32
C TYR A 70 3.16 -4.43 -3.62
N LEU A 71 4.49 -4.49 -3.51
CA LEU A 71 5.38 -4.67 -4.66
C LEU A 71 5.14 -6.01 -5.36
N ARG A 72 4.91 -7.09 -4.61
CA ARG A 72 4.59 -8.40 -5.18
C ARG A 72 3.31 -8.34 -6.03
N TRP A 73 2.26 -7.69 -5.55
CA TRP A 73 1.00 -7.59 -6.30
C TRP A 73 1.11 -6.65 -7.50
N PHE A 74 1.87 -5.57 -7.36
CA PHE A 74 2.10 -4.62 -8.45
C PHE A 74 2.92 -5.24 -9.59
N VAL A 75 3.98 -5.98 -9.28
CA VAL A 75 4.85 -6.61 -10.30
C VAL A 75 4.28 -7.95 -10.79
N GLY A 76 3.76 -8.77 -9.88
CA GLY A 76 3.29 -10.13 -10.16
C GLY A 76 1.80 -10.23 -10.50
N GLY A 77 1.07 -9.13 -10.47
CA GLY A 77 -0.38 -9.09 -10.65
C GLY A 77 -1.15 -9.30 -9.35
N ARG A 78 -2.32 -8.66 -9.29
CA ARG A 78 -3.26 -8.79 -8.18
C ARG A 78 -3.91 -10.18 -8.20
N PRO A 79 -3.99 -10.90 -7.07
CA PRO A 79 -4.73 -12.15 -6.98
C PRO A 79 -6.20 -11.97 -7.37
N ALA A 80 -6.78 -12.97 -8.03
CA ALA A 80 -8.21 -13.01 -8.35
C ALA A 80 -9.04 -13.43 -7.12
N THR A 81 -9.03 -12.58 -6.09
CA THR A 81 -9.78 -12.77 -4.85
C THR A 81 -10.86 -11.70 -4.71
N PRO A 82 -12.04 -12.03 -4.18
CA PRO A 82 -13.05 -11.03 -3.86
C PRO A 82 -12.51 -10.03 -2.82
N ALA A 83 -13.08 -8.82 -2.81
CA ALA A 83 -12.76 -7.84 -1.78
C ALA A 83 -13.13 -8.37 -0.40
N SER A 84 -12.32 -8.04 0.61
CA SER A 84 -12.63 -8.42 1.98
C SER A 84 -13.88 -7.70 2.48
N THR A 85 -14.73 -8.44 3.18
CA THR A 85 -15.89 -7.93 3.90
C THR A 85 -15.68 -8.10 5.41
N PRO A 86 -16.40 -7.35 6.26
CA PRO A 86 -16.40 -7.60 7.70
C PRO A 86 -16.75 -9.06 8.04
N GLU A 87 -17.68 -9.66 7.29
CA GLU A 87 -18.13 -11.04 7.44
C GLU A 87 -17.02 -12.02 7.08
N SER A 88 -16.40 -11.88 5.90
CA SER A 88 -15.31 -12.76 5.47
C SER A 88 -14.09 -12.64 6.38
N SER A 89 -13.80 -11.42 6.87
CA SER A 89 -12.73 -11.17 7.83
C SER A 89 -12.99 -11.83 9.17
N ARG A 90 -14.23 -11.81 9.66
CA ARG A 90 -14.62 -12.45 10.91
C ARG A 90 -14.53 -13.97 10.80
N ALA A 91 -15.12 -14.53 9.74
CA ALA A 91 -15.09 -15.96 9.47
C ALA A 91 -13.65 -16.50 9.38
N ALA A 92 -12.78 -15.81 8.65
CA ALA A 92 -11.36 -16.19 8.54
C ALA A 92 -10.64 -16.17 9.90
N LYS A 93 -10.91 -15.18 10.75
CA LYS A 93 -10.32 -15.11 12.10
C LYS A 93 -10.81 -16.24 13.01
N GLU A 94 -12.09 -16.58 12.94
CA GLU A 94 -12.67 -17.69 13.71
C GLU A 94 -12.07 -19.03 13.28
N GLU A 95 -11.92 -19.26 11.98
CA GLU A 95 -11.29 -20.47 11.43
C GLU A 95 -9.83 -20.62 11.87
N VAL A 96 -9.04 -19.54 11.78
CA VAL A 96 -7.64 -19.53 12.24
C VAL A 96 -7.56 -19.82 13.75
N ARG A 97 -8.47 -19.25 14.55
CA ARG A 97 -8.50 -19.50 16.00
C ARG A 97 -8.87 -20.95 16.33
N ALA A 98 -9.83 -21.53 15.62
CA ALA A 98 -10.22 -22.92 15.79
C ALA A 98 -9.08 -23.88 15.43
N ALA A 99 -8.39 -23.63 14.31
CA ALA A 99 -7.23 -24.40 13.89
C ALA A 99 -6.08 -24.33 14.91
N ALA A 100 -5.79 -23.15 15.46
CA ALA A 100 -4.78 -22.98 16.49
C ALA A 100 -5.11 -23.73 17.80
N ALA A 101 -6.38 -23.75 18.20
CA ALA A 101 -6.84 -24.47 19.38
C ALA A 101 -6.78 -26.00 19.22
N ALA A 102 -7.00 -26.51 18.01
CA ALA A 102 -6.90 -27.94 17.71
C ALA A 102 -5.45 -28.45 17.58
N ALA A 103 -4.48 -27.54 17.42
CA ALA A 103 -3.06 -27.86 17.26
C ALA A 103 -2.25 -27.84 18.57
N GLY A 104 -2.88 -27.47 19.70
CA GLY A 104 -2.28 -27.47 21.04
C GLY A 104 -2.88 -28.54 21.94
#